data_AF-A0A2V7D4L2-F1
#
_entry.id   AF-A0A2V7D4L2-F1
#
_cell.length_a   1.000
_cell.length_b   1.000
_cell.length_c   1.000
_cell.angle_alpha   90.00
_cell.angle_beta   90.00
_cell.angle_gamma   90.00
#
_symmetry.space_group_name_H-M   'P 1'
#
loop_
_entity.id
_entity.type
_entity.pdbx_description
1 polymer ?
#
loop_
_entity_poly.entity_id
_entity_poly.type
_entity_poly.pdbx_seq_one_letter_code
_entity_poly.pdbx_strand_id
1 'polypeptide(L)' 'MNPTKTMMCGRCHALRWVEDWSEKRDEMMSVMLGPCGHRVELRARLEWAIRSWPGADGRLLHANPARAGIATP' A
#
# COMPACT_ATOMS: atom_id res chain seq x y z
N MET A 1 -0.29 14.64 -13.84
CA MET A 1 -1.09 14.72 -12.60
C MET A 1 -0.79 13.47 -11.79
N ASN A 2 -0.20 13.59 -10.60
CA ASN A 2 0.03 12.41 -9.76
C ASN A 2 -1.31 11.84 -9.30
N PRO A 3 -1.54 10.52 -9.36
CA PRO A 3 -2.79 9.94 -8.90
C PRO A 3 -2.96 10.20 -7.40
N THR A 4 -4.04 10.89 -7.02
CA THR A 4 -4.43 11.05 -5.62
C THR A 4 -4.74 9.66 -5.05
N LYS A 5 -3.91 9.20 -4.12
CA LYS A 5 -4.17 7.92 -3.44
C LYS A 5 -5.49 8.03 -2.69
N THR A 6 -6.36 7.07 -2.89
CA THR A 6 -7.65 6.97 -2.19
C THR A 6 -7.75 5.67 -1.42
N MET A 7 -8.47 5.71 -0.31
CA MET A 7 -8.67 4.58 0.60
C MET A 7 -10.09 4.58 1.14
N MET A 8 -10.62 3.38 1.40
CA MET A 8 -11.90 3.23 2.10
C MET A 8 -11.74 3.62 3.57
N CYS A 9 -12.49 4.62 4.02
CA CYS A 9 -12.58 4.94 5.43
C CYS A 9 -13.57 3.98 6.11
N GLY A 10 -13.07 3.07 6.96
CA GLY A 10 -13.90 2.12 7.70
C GLY A 10 -14.87 2.75 8.70
N ARG A 11 -14.74 4.05 9.01
CA ARG A 11 -15.66 4.76 9.92
C ARG A 11 -16.74 5.54 9.19
N CYS A 12 -16.41 6.12 8.04
CA CYS A 12 -17.38 6.83 7.19
C CYS A 12 -18.06 5.91 6.16
N HIS A 13 -17.57 4.69 5.98
CA HIS A 13 -17.98 3.75 4.93
C HIS A 13 -17.94 4.41 3.54
N ALA A 14 -16.89 5.19 3.28
CA ALA A 14 -16.75 5.99 2.06
C ALA A 14 -15.29 6.02 1.58
N LEU A 15 -15.11 6.13 0.26
CA LEU A 15 -13.80 6.35 -0.36
C LEU A 15 -13.33 7.78 -0.08
N ARG A 16 -12.09 7.92 0.39
CA ARG A 16 -11.48 9.19 0.81
C ARG A 16 -10.09 9.34 0.22
N TRP A 17 -9.63 10.57 0.03
CA TRP A 17 -8.25 10.83 -0.38
C TRP A 17 -7.31 10.77 0.82
N VAL A 18 -6.07 10.37 0.56
CA VAL A 18 -4.98 10.50 1.53
C VAL A 18 -4.60 11.97 1.59
N GLU A 19 -4.77 12.57 2.77
CA GLU A 19 -4.44 13.97 3.03
C GLU A 19 -3.01 14.08 3.56
N ASP A 20 -2.63 13.19 4.48
CA ASP A 20 -1.29 13.12 5.06
C ASP A 20 -0.94 11.66 5.36
N TRP A 21 0.35 11.34 5.43
CA TRP A 21 0.81 10.03 5.88
C TRP A 21 2.20 10.12 6.51
N SER A 22 2.46 9.25 7.48
CA SER A 22 3.76 9.13 8.12
C SER A 22 4.11 7.68 8.42
N GLU A 23 5.38 7.33 8.27
CA GLU A 23 5.92 6.05 8.70
C GLU A 23 6.22 6.10 10.20
N LYS A 24 5.93 4.99 10.89
CA LYS A 24 6.23 4.75 12.30
C LYS A 24 7.28 3.65 12.41
N ARG A 25 7.91 3.55 13.59
CA ARG A 25 8.75 2.40 13.94
C ARG A 25 7.93 1.11 13.84
N ASP A 26 8.61 -0.01 13.59
CA ASP A 26 8.00 -1.36 13.48
C ASP A 26 7.21 -1.61 12.19
N GLU A 27 7.64 -1.05 11.05
CA GLU A 27 7.00 -1.26 9.75
C GLU A 27 5.51 -0.88 9.77
N MET A 28 5.13 0.16 10.52
CA MET A 28 3.78 0.69 10.53
C MET A 28 3.72 2.04 9.83
N MET A 29 2.59 2.35 9.22
CA MET A 29 2.29 3.61 8.57
C MET A 29 0.98 4.14 9.11
N SER A 30 0.92 5.44 9.35
CA SER A 30 -0.28 6.15 9.75
C SER A 30 -0.74 7.04 8.61
N VAL A 31 -1.99 6.89 8.17
CA VAL A 31 -2.58 7.62 7.04
C VAL A 31 -3.76 8.45 7.53
N MET A 32 -3.78 9.74 7.23
CA MET A 32 -4.90 10.64 7.50
C MET A 32 -5.78 10.78 6.24
N LEU A 33 -7.09 10.60 6.41
CA LEU A 33 -8.06 10.65 5.33
C LEU A 33 -8.84 11.96 5.33
N GLY A 34 -8.81 12.66 4.21
CA GLY A 34 -9.58 13.88 4.00
C GLY A 34 -10.95 13.61 3.36
N PRO A 35 -12.00 14.39 3.69
CA PRO A 35 -12.03 15.49 4.66
C PRO A 35 -12.40 15.04 6.08
N CYS A 36 -12.52 13.73 6.34
CA CYS A 36 -13.08 13.23 7.60
C CYS A 36 -12.09 13.24 8.78
N GLY A 37 -10.80 13.44 8.53
CA GLY A 37 -9.74 13.45 9.55
C GLY A 37 -9.47 12.09 10.19
N HIS A 38 -10.05 11.00 9.67
CA HIS A 38 -9.84 9.68 10.24
C HIS A 38 -8.44 9.16 9.92
N ARG A 39 -7.81 8.55 10.93
CA ARG A 39 -6.47 8.01 10.85
C ARG A 39 -6.52 6.48 10.76
N VAL A 40 -5.85 5.91 9.77
CA VAL A 40 -5.76 4.46 9.54
C VAL A 40 -4.32 4.01 9.75
N GLU A 41 -4.13 2.91 10.47
CA GLU A 41 -2.82 2.29 10.62
C GLU A 41 -2.70 1.10 9.69
N LEU A 42 -1.60 1.05 8.95
CA LEU A 42 -1.31 0.04 7.95
C LEU A 42 0.09 -0.51 8.23
N ARG A 43 0.36 -1.75 7.84
CA ARG A 43 1.73 -2.21 7.78
C ARG A 43 2.41 -1.58 6.57
N ALA A 44 3.55 -0.94 6.77
CA ALA A 44 4.42 -0.33 5.76
C ALA A 44 5.14 -1.38 4.89
N ARG A 45 4.56 -2.58 4.71
CA ARG A 45 5.09 -3.56 3.74
C ARG A 45 4.91 -3.01 2.32
N LEU A 46 5.74 -3.51 1.41
CA LEU A 46 5.94 -3.09 -0.01
C LEU A 46 4.68 -2.78 -0.84
N GLU A 47 3.49 -3.14 -0.39
CA GLU A 47 2.20 -2.86 -1.05
C GLU A 47 1.91 -1.35 -1.19
N TRP A 48 2.57 -0.51 -0.38
CA TRP A 48 2.45 0.95 -0.44
C TRP A 48 3.58 1.66 -1.19
N ALA A 49 4.52 0.94 -1.79
CA ALA A 49 5.62 1.50 -2.56
C ALA A 49 5.10 2.52 -3.58
N ILE A 50 5.20 3.80 -3.22
CA ILE A 50 4.90 4.89 -4.12
C ILE A 50 5.94 4.72 -5.21
N ARG A 51 5.51 4.42 -6.44
CA ARG A 51 6.40 4.55 -7.60
C ARG A 51 6.76 6.03 -7.75
N SER A 52 7.67 6.53 -6.92
CA SER A 52 8.48 7.68 -7.26
C SER A 52 9.50 7.18 -8.26
N TRP A 53 9.14 7.19 -9.55
CA TRP A 53 10.08 6.87 -10.62
C TRP A 53 10.72 8.16 -11.12
N PRO A 54 12.02 8.37 -10.88
CA PRO A 54 12.89 8.99 -11.85
C PRO A 54 13.87 7.91 -12.38
N GLY A 55 13.55 7.33 -13.55
CA GLY A 55 14.52 6.60 -14.37
C GLY A 55 14.97 5.19 -13.92
N ALA A 56 14.04 4.24 -13.72
CA ALA A 56 14.41 2.82 -13.54
C ALA A 56 14.16 2.04 -14.83
N ASP A 57 15.21 1.89 -15.65
CA ASP A 57 15.26 0.91 -16.74
C ASP A 57 14.82 -0.47 -16.23
N GLY A 58 13.79 -1.00 -16.88
CA GLY A 58 13.06 -2.15 -16.41
C GLY A 58 13.87 -3.43 -16.52
N ARG A 59 14.07 -4.11 -15.40
CA ARG A 59 14.21 -5.57 -15.40
C ARG A 59 13.42 -6.17 -14.25
N LEU A 60 12.16 -6.50 -14.52
CA LEU A 60 11.36 -7.35 -13.66
C LEU A 60 11.88 -8.79 -13.80
N LEU A 61 12.61 -9.27 -12.79
CA LEU A 61 12.85 -10.70 -12.64
C LEU A 61 11.56 -11.33 -12.11
N HIS A 62 10.88 -12.08 -12.98
CA HIS A 62 9.74 -12.90 -12.59
C HIS A 62 10.17 -13.90 -11.52
N ALA A 63 9.57 -13.82 -10.32
CA ALA A 63 9.68 -14.88 -9.34
C ALA A 63 8.87 -16.09 -9.84
N ASN A 64 9.58 -17.19 -10.10
CA ASN A 64 9.04 -18.47 -10.53
C ASN A 64 8.12 -19.08 -9.45
N PRO A 65 6.83 -19.39 -9.72
CA PRO A 65 6.00 -20.11 -8.77
C PRO A 65 6.21 -21.61 -8.99
N ALA A 66 7.23 -22.19 -8.35
CA ALA A 66 7.40 -23.63 -8.31
C ALA A 66 7.67 -24.09 -6.89
N ARG A 67 6.60 -24.33 -6.12
CA ARG A 67 6.48 -25.46 -5.18
C ARG A 67 5.11 -25.47 -4.49
N ALA A 68 4.25 -26.37 -4.97
CA ALA A 68 3.22 -27.00 -4.16
C ALA A 68 3.12 -28.46 -4.62
N GLY A 69 4.09 -29.27 -4.19
CA GLY A 69 3.94 -30.71 -4.21
C GLY A 69 3.12 -31.10 -2.98
N ILE A 70 1.84 -31.39 -3.18
CA ILE A 70 0.96 -31.96 -2.15
C ILE A 70 0.80 -33.45 -2.47
N ALA A 71 0.92 -34.26 -1.43
CA ALA A 71 0.99 -35.72 -1.46
C ALA A 71 -0.31 -36.41 -1.94
N THR A 72 -0.05 -37.57 -2.57
CA THR A 72 -0.81 -38.80 -2.89
C THR A 72 -2.27 -38.99 -2.45
N PRO A 73 -2.96 -39.92 -3.13
CA PRO A 73 -3.47 -41.13 -2.46
C PRO A 73 -2.73 -42.41 -2.88
#